data_AF-N6U535-F1
#
_entry.id   AF-N6U535-F1
#
_cell.length_a   1.000
_cell.length_b   1.000
_cell.length_c   1.000
_cell.angle_alpha   90.00
_cell.angle_beta   90.00
_cell.angle_gamma   90.00
#
_symmetry.space_group_name_H-M   'P 1'
#
loop_
_entity.id
_entity.type
_entity.pdbx_description
1 polymer ?
#
loop_
_entity_poly.entity_id
_entity_poly.type
_entity_poly.pdbx_seq_one_letter_code
_entity_poly.pdbx_strand_id
1 'polypeptide(L)'
;MHRCSQCHHLSPFPRYEDLNILLETRRGRCGEWANVFTLFCYCMGWDARIVFDETDHVWTEVYSIGQKRWLHCDACENICDQPEIYECGWNKKVSYVLAYSVDEVQDVTWRYSCQHKEAMTRRKYCSEEALIQVLMDLSRRRQECRSAHRRRYLIKRLALELADMLTERKPGDSQGQGRQSGGIAWRLARGEIEGNFSWNIDPIVFKNNVAVLKYCAAEDEYRLFNGPTLERTVKVWAKGCYHIDHVFRKEEKDWKMVYLARTENAPNGRVSWLFTFPPKSPKQLATVTVLINGALYETGNIQVLLSSDDLTENIPIGAKGHLTERFRGRNELKLEATLSGGKGDAAWQHAQLFRQALSSCESPFIITFTFY
;
A
#
# COMPACT_ATOMS: atom_id res chain seq x y z
N MET A 1 8.42 19.54 -13.52
CA MET A 1 9.49 19.97 -12.59
C MET A 1 8.97 19.84 -11.17
N HIS A 2 9.76 19.30 -10.25
CA HIS A 2 9.42 19.20 -8.83
C HIS A 2 10.40 20.03 -8.00
N ARG A 3 9.91 20.81 -7.04
CA ARG A 3 10.74 21.67 -6.18
C ARG A 3 10.90 21.03 -4.81
N CYS A 4 12.13 20.83 -4.36
CA CYS A 4 12.39 20.40 -2.99
C CYS A 4 12.02 21.52 -2.01
N SER A 5 11.24 21.19 -0.96
CA SER A 5 10.86 22.16 0.07
C SER A 5 12.02 22.57 0.97
N GLN A 6 13.05 21.72 1.12
CA GLN A 6 14.19 21.97 2.00
C GLN A 6 15.31 22.76 1.32
N CYS A 7 15.71 22.36 0.10
CA CYS A 7 16.84 22.98 -0.60
C CYS A 7 16.43 23.83 -1.81
N HIS A 8 15.13 23.93 -2.12
CA HIS A 8 14.58 24.66 -3.26
C HIS A 8 15.09 24.23 -4.65
N HIS A 9 15.90 23.17 -4.73
CA HIS A 9 16.37 22.61 -5.98
C HIS A 9 15.20 22.10 -6.83
N LEU A 10 15.27 22.34 -8.14
CA LEU A 10 14.28 21.89 -9.11
C LEU A 10 14.75 20.59 -9.75
N SER A 11 14.06 19.49 -9.45
CA SER A 11 14.32 18.18 -10.04
C SER A 11 13.37 17.94 -11.23
N PRO A 12 13.89 17.64 -12.44
CA PRO A 12 13.06 17.26 -13.56
C PRO A 12 12.46 15.86 -13.36
N PHE A 13 11.20 15.71 -13.77
CA PHE A 13 10.53 14.42 -13.88
C PHE A 13 9.92 14.33 -15.28
N PRO A 14 10.75 14.09 -16.31
CA PRO A 14 10.28 13.92 -17.67
C PRO A 14 9.36 12.70 -17.78
N ARG A 15 8.33 12.83 -18.61
CA ARG A 15 7.35 11.79 -18.92
C ARG A 15 7.79 11.18 -20.26
N TYR A 16 8.39 10.00 -20.21
CA TYR A 16 8.92 9.35 -21.41
C TYR A 16 7.92 8.33 -21.95
N GLU A 17 7.83 8.26 -23.28
CA GLU A 17 7.08 7.20 -23.98
C GLU A 17 8.01 6.13 -24.57
N ASP A 18 9.29 6.46 -24.79
CA ASP A 18 10.28 5.52 -25.30
C ASP A 18 10.58 4.42 -24.27
N LEU A 19 10.24 3.19 -24.62
CA LEU A 19 10.41 2.01 -23.77
C LEU A 19 11.87 1.76 -23.38
N ASN A 20 12.85 2.09 -24.22
CA ASN A 20 14.26 1.92 -23.88
C ASN A 20 14.66 2.82 -22.72
N ILE A 21 14.21 4.08 -22.75
CA ILE A 21 14.43 5.04 -21.67
C ILE A 21 13.72 4.59 -20.39
N LEU A 22 12.50 4.05 -20.51
CA LEU A 22 11.76 3.57 -19.34
C LEU A 22 12.42 2.35 -18.67
N LEU A 23 13.02 1.45 -19.45
CA LEU A 23 13.78 0.30 -18.94
C LEU A 23 15.05 0.72 -18.17
N GLU A 24 15.67 1.81 -18.58
CA GLU A 24 16.84 2.39 -17.91
C GLU A 24 16.44 3.19 -16.66
N THR A 25 15.47 4.10 -16.81
CA THR A 25 15.07 5.02 -15.74
C THR A 25 14.25 4.36 -14.64
N ARG A 26 13.53 3.27 -14.94
CA ARG A 26 12.77 2.44 -14.00
C ARG A 26 11.86 3.23 -13.05
N ARG A 27 11.29 4.32 -13.55
CA ARG A 27 10.43 5.23 -12.78
C ARG A 27 9.36 5.84 -13.66
N GLY A 28 8.20 6.13 -13.07
CA GLY A 28 7.07 6.68 -13.80
C GLY A 28 5.78 6.66 -12.99
N ARG A 29 4.66 6.89 -13.68
CA ARG A 29 3.27 6.75 -13.19
C ARG A 29 2.56 5.74 -14.10
N CYS A 30 1.23 5.65 -14.02
CA CYS A 30 0.43 4.64 -14.71
C CYS A 30 0.80 4.40 -16.17
N GLY A 31 0.94 5.46 -16.97
CA GLY A 31 1.36 5.34 -18.38
C GLY A 31 2.69 4.60 -18.56
N GLU A 32 3.76 5.01 -17.88
CA GLU A 32 5.08 4.38 -18.02
C GLU A 32 5.09 2.93 -17.53
N TRP A 33 4.42 2.66 -16.41
CA TRP A 33 4.32 1.32 -15.84
C TRP A 33 3.54 0.37 -16.75
N ALA A 34 2.37 0.79 -17.25
CA ALA A 34 1.57 0.01 -18.19
C ALA A 34 2.33 -0.26 -19.49
N ASN A 35 3.05 0.74 -20.01
CA ASN A 35 3.89 0.60 -21.20
C ASN A 35 4.96 -0.48 -21.05
N VAL A 36 5.78 -0.40 -19.98
CA VAL A 36 6.87 -1.37 -19.76
C VAL A 36 6.33 -2.75 -19.39
N PHE A 37 5.26 -2.84 -18.60
CA PHE A 37 4.66 -4.12 -18.26
C PHE A 37 4.08 -4.82 -19.50
N THR A 38 3.38 -4.07 -20.37
CA THR A 38 2.86 -4.61 -21.64
C THR A 38 4.00 -5.11 -22.53
N LEU A 39 5.13 -4.40 -22.59
CA LEU A 39 6.33 -4.87 -23.29
C LEU A 39 6.80 -6.22 -22.73
N PHE A 40 6.90 -6.37 -21.41
CA PHE A 40 7.31 -7.64 -20.80
C PHE A 40 6.35 -8.79 -21.13
N CYS A 41 5.04 -8.55 -21.16
CA CYS A 41 4.07 -9.56 -21.60
C CYS A 41 4.35 -10.03 -23.03
N TYR A 42 4.64 -9.10 -23.96
CA TYR A 42 5.02 -9.45 -25.32
C TYR A 42 6.37 -10.20 -25.38
N CYS A 43 7.37 -9.80 -24.60
CA CYS A 43 8.66 -10.50 -24.53
C CYS A 43 8.52 -11.95 -24.01
N MET A 44 7.53 -12.21 -23.15
CA MET A 44 7.20 -13.55 -22.67
C MET A 44 6.34 -14.36 -23.66
N GLY A 45 5.97 -13.77 -24.80
CA GLY A 45 5.14 -14.43 -25.82
C GLY A 45 3.66 -14.49 -25.47
N TRP A 46 3.18 -13.63 -24.56
CA TRP A 46 1.77 -13.57 -24.19
C TRP A 46 0.99 -12.64 -25.12
N ASP A 47 -0.26 -13.01 -25.42
CA ASP A 47 -1.20 -12.10 -26.06
C ASP A 47 -1.59 -11.00 -25.04
N ALA A 48 -1.18 -9.76 -25.31
CA ALA A 48 -1.38 -8.63 -24.41
C ALA A 48 -2.04 -7.44 -25.11
N ARG A 49 -2.79 -6.63 -24.35
CA ARG A 49 -3.34 -5.34 -24.80
C ARG A 49 -2.91 -4.26 -23.84
N ILE A 50 -2.64 -3.07 -24.36
CA ILE A 50 -2.64 -1.85 -23.54
C ILE A 50 -4.07 -1.31 -23.50
N VAL A 51 -4.55 -0.94 -22.32
CA VAL A 51 -5.92 -0.49 -22.11
C VAL A 51 -5.91 0.95 -21.62
N PHE A 52 -6.68 1.79 -22.30
CA PHE A 52 -6.83 3.21 -21.98
C PHE A 52 -8.24 3.49 -21.49
N ASP A 53 -8.33 4.01 -20.27
CA ASP A 53 -9.52 4.63 -19.70
C ASP A 53 -9.42 6.14 -19.87
N GLU A 54 -10.45 6.75 -20.46
CA GLU A 54 -10.47 8.18 -20.71
C GLU A 54 -10.41 9.03 -19.44
N THR A 55 -10.72 8.45 -18.28
CA THR A 55 -10.60 9.11 -16.97
C THR A 55 -9.17 9.07 -16.41
N ASP A 56 -8.18 9.24 -17.29
CA ASP A 56 -6.74 9.37 -17.00
C ASP A 56 -6.14 8.16 -16.26
N HIS A 57 -6.39 6.94 -16.76
CA HIS A 57 -5.69 5.75 -16.28
C HIS A 57 -5.42 4.74 -17.41
N VAL A 58 -4.35 3.97 -17.25
CA VAL A 58 -3.87 3.03 -18.27
C VAL A 58 -3.35 1.78 -17.57
N TRP A 59 -3.66 0.61 -18.11
CA TRP A 59 -3.23 -0.69 -17.61
C TRP A 59 -3.07 -1.70 -18.76
N THR A 60 -2.91 -2.99 -18.43
CA THR A 60 -2.69 -4.07 -19.39
C THR A 60 -3.77 -5.13 -19.27
N GLU A 61 -4.15 -5.76 -20.38
CA GLU A 61 -4.86 -7.05 -20.35
C GLU A 61 -3.95 -8.15 -20.89
N VAL A 62 -3.98 -9.34 -20.29
CA VAL A 62 -3.25 -10.52 -20.75
C VAL A 62 -4.22 -11.66 -20.98
N TYR A 63 -4.15 -12.32 -22.13
CA TYR A 63 -5.07 -13.42 -22.43
C TYR A 63 -4.63 -14.72 -21.77
N SER A 64 -5.52 -15.28 -20.95
CA SER A 64 -5.33 -16.60 -20.36
C SER A 64 -5.85 -17.69 -21.30
N ILE A 65 -4.94 -18.50 -21.83
CA ILE A 65 -5.30 -19.66 -22.66
C ILE A 65 -6.12 -20.68 -21.85
N GLY A 66 -5.74 -20.91 -20.59
CA GLY A 66 -6.41 -21.86 -19.70
C GLY A 66 -7.84 -21.45 -19.35
N GLN A 67 -8.06 -20.15 -19.06
CA GLN A 67 -9.38 -19.62 -18.74
C GLN A 67 -10.16 -19.14 -19.97
N LYS A 68 -9.52 -19.12 -21.15
CA LYS A 68 -10.09 -18.69 -22.44
C LYS A 68 -10.66 -17.27 -22.43
N ARG A 69 -10.09 -16.37 -21.63
CA ARG A 69 -10.53 -14.97 -21.50
C ARG A 69 -9.37 -14.02 -21.23
N TRP A 70 -9.63 -12.74 -21.42
CA TRP A 70 -8.72 -11.67 -21.02
C TRP A 70 -8.73 -11.49 -19.50
N LEU A 71 -7.54 -11.34 -18.93
CA LEU A 71 -7.33 -10.99 -17.53
C LEU A 71 -6.90 -9.53 -17.46
N HIS A 72 -7.56 -8.77 -16.60
CA HIS A 72 -7.12 -7.43 -16.22
C HIS A 72 -5.78 -7.53 -15.46
N CYS A 73 -4.82 -6.67 -15.78
CA CYS A 73 -3.53 -6.58 -15.09
C CYS A 73 -3.13 -5.11 -14.91
N ASP A 74 -3.14 -4.64 -13.67
CA ASP A 74 -2.67 -3.30 -13.32
C ASP A 74 -1.31 -3.39 -12.60
N ALA A 75 -0.24 -3.09 -13.33
CA ALA A 75 1.11 -3.14 -12.80
C ALA A 75 1.40 -2.05 -11.76
N CYS A 76 0.66 -0.93 -11.77
CA CYS A 76 0.84 0.12 -10.77
C CYS A 76 0.33 -0.31 -9.40
N GLU A 77 -0.77 -1.06 -9.42
CA GLU A 77 -1.51 -1.48 -8.24
C GLU A 77 -1.09 -2.90 -7.81
N ASN A 78 -0.31 -3.62 -8.64
CA ASN A 78 0.05 -5.03 -8.46
C ASN A 78 -1.19 -5.93 -8.36
N ILE A 79 -2.15 -5.71 -9.26
CA ILE A 79 -3.45 -6.39 -9.24
C ILE A 79 -3.64 -7.16 -10.54
N CYS A 80 -4.19 -8.36 -10.40
CA CYS A 80 -4.59 -9.20 -11.52
C CYS A 80 -6.04 -9.64 -11.33
N ASP A 81 -6.82 -9.56 -12.41
CA ASP A 81 -8.17 -10.08 -12.53
C ASP A 81 -9.24 -9.46 -11.60
N GLN A 82 -9.04 -8.20 -11.22
CA GLN A 82 -10.03 -7.41 -10.45
C GLN A 82 -10.45 -6.13 -11.21
N PRO A 83 -11.17 -6.24 -12.34
CA PRO A 83 -11.52 -5.08 -13.16
C PRO A 83 -12.49 -4.10 -12.47
N GLU A 84 -13.26 -4.54 -11.47
CA GLU A 84 -14.20 -3.71 -10.72
C GLU A 84 -13.54 -2.67 -9.81
N ILE A 85 -12.21 -2.76 -9.61
CA ILE A 85 -11.48 -1.85 -8.72
C ILE A 85 -11.65 -0.37 -9.09
N TYR A 86 -11.79 -0.06 -10.37
CA TYR A 86 -11.87 1.33 -10.81
C TYR A 86 -13.22 1.95 -10.51
N GLU A 87 -14.31 1.34 -10.96
CA GLU A 87 -15.66 1.88 -10.75
C GLU A 87 -16.12 1.67 -9.30
N CYS A 88 -15.92 0.48 -8.72
CA CYS A 88 -16.40 0.18 -7.37
C CYS A 88 -15.40 0.56 -6.27
N GLY A 89 -14.10 0.32 -6.47
CA GLY A 89 -13.08 0.62 -5.46
C GLY A 89 -12.70 2.11 -5.41
N TRP A 90 -12.48 2.73 -6.58
CA TRP A 90 -12.05 4.13 -6.67
C TRP A 90 -13.19 5.10 -6.92
N ASN A 91 -14.42 4.62 -7.06
CA ASN A 91 -15.59 5.43 -7.44
C ASN A 91 -15.37 6.21 -8.75
N LYS A 92 -14.62 5.64 -9.71
CA LYS A 92 -14.44 6.25 -11.03
C LYS A 92 -15.76 6.22 -11.80
N LYS A 93 -16.06 7.33 -12.48
CA LYS A 93 -17.22 7.43 -13.38
C LYS A 93 -16.83 6.97 -14.78
N VAL A 94 -16.76 5.66 -14.98
CA VAL A 94 -16.30 5.03 -16.22
C VAL A 94 -17.21 5.37 -17.41
N SER A 95 -16.61 5.62 -18.58
CA SER A 95 -17.30 6.09 -19.79
C SER A 95 -16.79 5.36 -21.03
N TYR A 96 -15.54 5.56 -21.45
CA TYR A 96 -14.92 4.79 -22.53
C TYR A 96 -13.61 4.16 -22.06
N VAL A 97 -13.49 2.85 -22.25
CA VAL A 97 -12.28 2.07 -21.98
C VAL A 97 -11.94 1.24 -23.20
N LEU A 98 -10.84 1.56 -23.87
CA LEU A 98 -10.44 0.98 -25.15
C LEU A 98 -9.13 0.21 -25.01
N ALA A 99 -9.12 -1.02 -25.52
CA ALA A 99 -7.97 -1.92 -25.51
C ALA A 99 -7.34 -2.03 -26.90
N TYR A 100 -6.01 -2.02 -26.95
CA TYR A 100 -5.22 -2.03 -28.18
C TYR A 100 -4.18 -3.15 -28.14
N SER A 101 -4.13 -3.97 -29.18
CA SER A 101 -3.08 -4.98 -29.38
C SER A 101 -2.57 -4.98 -30.82
N VAL A 102 -1.61 -5.87 -31.08
CA VAL A 102 -1.14 -6.15 -32.44
C VAL A 102 -2.23 -6.72 -33.36
N ASP A 103 -3.28 -7.34 -32.82
CA ASP A 103 -4.29 -8.06 -33.60
C ASP A 103 -5.64 -7.35 -33.65
N GLU A 104 -5.97 -6.53 -32.66
CA GLU A 104 -7.31 -5.95 -32.54
C GLU A 104 -7.33 -4.68 -31.67
N VAL A 105 -8.37 -3.88 -31.91
CA VAL A 105 -8.79 -2.77 -31.05
C VAL A 105 -10.22 -3.06 -30.60
N GLN A 106 -10.47 -3.04 -29.30
CA GLN A 106 -11.74 -3.48 -28.71
C GLN A 106 -12.22 -2.48 -27.66
N ASP A 107 -13.52 -2.19 -27.67
CA ASP A 107 -14.17 -1.52 -26.55
C ASP A 107 -14.39 -2.53 -25.43
N VAL A 108 -13.72 -2.29 -24.31
CA VAL A 108 -13.74 -3.14 -23.12
C VAL A 108 -14.42 -2.46 -21.93
N THR A 109 -15.10 -1.33 -22.16
CA THR A 109 -15.82 -0.56 -21.12
C THR A 109 -16.66 -1.42 -20.20
N TRP A 110 -17.41 -2.36 -20.78
CA TRP A 110 -18.36 -3.22 -20.08
C TRP A 110 -17.71 -4.19 -19.10
N ARG A 111 -16.43 -4.51 -19.28
CA ARG A 111 -15.65 -5.31 -18.31
C ARG A 111 -15.35 -4.53 -17.04
N TYR A 112 -15.17 -3.22 -17.16
CA TYR A 112 -14.73 -2.31 -16.10
C TYR A 112 -15.87 -1.49 -15.49
N SER A 113 -17.11 -1.75 -15.91
CA SER A 113 -18.32 -1.15 -15.33
C SER A 113 -19.27 -2.23 -14.81
N CYS A 114 -19.73 -2.04 -13.59
CA CYS A 114 -20.82 -2.79 -12.95
C CYS A 114 -22.18 -2.07 -13.13
N GLN A 115 -22.18 -0.87 -13.73
CA GLN A 115 -23.36 -0.02 -13.93
C GLN A 115 -23.44 0.44 -15.40
N HIS A 116 -23.68 -0.50 -16.33
CA HIS A 116 -23.59 -0.25 -17.77
C HIS A 116 -24.54 0.85 -18.23
N LYS A 117 -25.75 0.89 -17.66
CA LYS A 117 -26.72 1.95 -17.96
C LYS A 117 -26.20 3.33 -17.59
N GLU A 118 -25.51 3.46 -16.47
CA GLU A 118 -24.94 4.73 -16.03
C GLU A 118 -23.74 5.12 -16.89
N ALA A 119 -22.86 4.16 -17.21
CA ALA A 119 -21.75 4.35 -18.13
C ALA A 119 -22.23 4.86 -19.51
N MET A 120 -23.30 4.26 -20.05
CA MET A 120 -23.94 4.70 -21.29
C MET A 120 -24.36 6.17 -21.27
N THR A 121 -24.86 6.70 -20.14
CA THR A 121 -25.24 8.12 -20.05
C THR A 121 -24.05 9.09 -20.19
N ARG A 122 -22.84 8.61 -19.95
CA ARG A 122 -21.59 9.39 -20.03
C ARG A 122 -20.93 9.32 -21.40
N ARG A 123 -21.33 8.36 -22.24
CA ARG A 123 -20.74 8.13 -23.56
C ARG A 123 -21.31 9.09 -24.60
N LYS A 124 -20.66 10.25 -24.75
CA LYS A 124 -21.17 11.38 -25.56
C LYS A 124 -20.26 11.84 -26.70
N TYR A 125 -19.08 11.26 -26.87
CA TYR A 125 -18.10 11.72 -27.88
C TYR A 125 -18.45 11.28 -29.30
N CYS A 126 -19.14 10.16 -29.47
CA CYS A 126 -19.60 9.65 -30.75
C CYS A 126 -20.81 8.73 -30.55
N SER A 127 -21.51 8.37 -31.64
CA SER A 127 -22.54 7.34 -31.57
C SER A 127 -21.90 5.96 -31.42
N GLU A 128 -22.59 5.05 -30.75
CA GLU A 128 -22.11 3.67 -30.56
C GLU A 128 -21.93 2.95 -31.89
N GLU A 129 -22.79 3.21 -32.88
CA GLU A 129 -22.66 2.64 -34.22
C GLU A 129 -21.37 3.11 -34.89
N ALA A 130 -21.06 4.40 -34.83
CA ALA A 130 -19.84 4.95 -35.41
C ALA A 130 -18.60 4.38 -34.74
N LEU A 131 -18.60 4.26 -33.41
CA LEU A 131 -17.51 3.65 -32.65
C LEU A 131 -17.29 2.19 -33.06
N ILE A 132 -18.36 1.39 -33.09
CA ILE A 132 -18.28 -0.04 -33.48
C ILE A 132 -17.72 -0.18 -34.89
N GLN A 133 -18.19 0.61 -35.86
CA GLN A 133 -17.68 0.56 -37.23
C GLN A 133 -16.18 0.86 -37.30
N VAL A 134 -15.72 1.89 -36.60
CA VAL A 134 -14.30 2.25 -36.56
C VAL A 134 -13.47 1.13 -35.92
N LEU A 135 -13.92 0.56 -34.79
CA LEU A 135 -13.20 -0.52 -34.11
C LEU A 135 -13.12 -1.80 -34.97
N MET A 136 -14.22 -2.16 -35.63
CA MET A 136 -14.25 -3.29 -36.58
C MET A 136 -13.30 -3.07 -37.75
N ASP A 137 -13.26 -1.87 -38.31
CA ASP A 137 -12.38 -1.51 -39.41
C ASP A 137 -10.90 -1.54 -39.01
N LEU A 138 -10.56 -0.99 -37.84
CA LEU A 138 -9.19 -1.02 -37.30
C LEU A 138 -8.73 -2.46 -37.02
N SER A 139 -9.58 -3.28 -36.42
CA SER A 139 -9.30 -4.69 -36.16
C SER A 139 -9.16 -5.49 -37.45
N ARG A 140 -10.01 -5.23 -38.45
CA ARG A 140 -9.90 -5.86 -39.78
C ARG A 140 -8.56 -5.57 -40.43
N ARG A 141 -8.13 -4.30 -40.45
CA ARG A 141 -6.83 -3.88 -41.02
C ARG A 141 -5.64 -4.56 -40.33
N ARG A 142 -5.66 -4.63 -38.99
CA ARG A 142 -4.62 -5.32 -38.20
C ARG A 142 -4.55 -6.83 -38.50
N GLN A 143 -5.66 -7.42 -38.95
CA GLN A 143 -5.78 -8.85 -39.22
C GLN A 143 -5.57 -9.24 -40.70
N GLU A 144 -5.37 -8.28 -41.62
CA GLU A 144 -5.23 -8.54 -43.06
C GLU A 144 -4.11 -9.54 -43.38
N CYS A 145 -2.94 -9.35 -42.76
CA CYS A 145 -1.77 -10.21 -42.94
C CYS A 145 -1.78 -11.48 -42.06
N ARG A 146 -2.87 -11.76 -41.32
CA ARG A 146 -2.96 -12.93 -40.45
C ARG A 146 -3.49 -14.15 -41.20
N SER A 147 -2.96 -15.32 -40.83
CA SER A 147 -3.42 -16.60 -41.39
C SER A 147 -4.90 -16.82 -41.14
N ALA A 148 -5.56 -17.59 -42.01
CA ALA A 148 -6.97 -17.94 -41.83
C ALA A 148 -7.23 -18.65 -40.49
N HIS A 149 -6.27 -19.42 -39.99
CA HIS A 149 -6.34 -20.06 -38.68
C HIS A 149 -6.31 -19.03 -37.54
N ARG A 150 -5.37 -18.07 -37.55
CA ARG A 150 -5.32 -17.01 -36.52
C ARG A 150 -6.58 -16.15 -36.54
N ARG A 151 -7.11 -15.80 -37.72
CA ARG A 151 -8.37 -15.07 -37.85
C ARG A 151 -9.55 -15.81 -37.23
N ARG A 152 -9.71 -17.12 -37.50
CA ARG A 152 -10.76 -17.94 -36.86
C ARG A 152 -10.60 -17.99 -35.34
N TYR A 153 -9.38 -18.10 -34.85
CA TYR A 153 -9.08 -18.07 -33.42
C TYR A 153 -9.48 -16.74 -32.77
N LEU A 154 -9.13 -15.61 -33.40
CA LEU A 154 -9.49 -14.27 -32.92
C LEU A 154 -11.01 -14.05 -32.91
N ILE A 155 -11.72 -14.46 -33.97
CA ILE A 155 -13.19 -14.39 -34.02
C ILE A 155 -13.83 -15.17 -32.86
N LYS A 156 -13.33 -16.38 -32.57
CA LYS A 156 -13.83 -17.19 -31.45
C LYS A 156 -13.59 -16.49 -30.11
N ARG A 157 -12.43 -15.86 -29.92
CA ARG A 157 -12.11 -15.08 -28.71
C ARG A 157 -13.02 -13.89 -28.55
N LEU A 158 -13.21 -13.11 -29.61
CA LEU A 158 -14.09 -11.96 -29.61
C LEU A 158 -15.53 -12.36 -29.25
N ALA A 159 -16.05 -13.45 -29.82
CA ALA A 159 -17.39 -13.93 -29.48
C ALA A 159 -17.54 -14.27 -27.98
N LEU A 160 -16.52 -14.92 -27.39
CA LEU A 160 -16.51 -15.20 -25.94
C LEU A 160 -16.39 -13.93 -25.12
N GLU A 161 -15.58 -12.98 -25.57
CA GLU A 161 -15.39 -11.68 -24.90
C GLU A 161 -16.67 -10.85 -24.88
N LEU A 162 -17.36 -10.76 -26.02
CA LEU A 162 -18.64 -10.08 -26.13
C LEU A 162 -19.68 -10.73 -25.21
N ALA A 163 -19.74 -12.06 -25.18
CA ALA A 163 -20.64 -12.79 -24.29
C ALA A 163 -20.36 -12.50 -22.80
N ASP A 164 -19.08 -12.45 -22.39
CA ASP A 164 -18.68 -12.07 -21.02
C ASP A 164 -19.15 -10.64 -20.68
N MET A 165 -18.98 -9.71 -21.62
CA MET A 165 -19.30 -8.29 -21.46
C MET A 165 -20.81 -7.97 -21.49
N LEU A 166 -21.68 -8.90 -21.90
CA LEU A 166 -23.14 -8.72 -21.83
C LEU A 166 -23.68 -8.77 -20.40
N THR A 167 -22.91 -9.32 -19.46
CA THR A 167 -23.34 -9.49 -18.07
C THR A 167 -22.66 -8.44 -17.21
N GLU A 168 -23.45 -7.59 -16.55
CA GLU A 168 -22.94 -6.70 -15.50
C GLU A 168 -22.34 -7.54 -14.37
N ARG A 169 -21.06 -7.31 -14.08
CA ARG A 169 -20.40 -7.97 -12.96
C ARG A 169 -21.01 -7.47 -11.66
N LYS A 170 -21.23 -8.38 -10.71
CA LYS A 170 -21.59 -7.99 -9.35
C LYS A 170 -20.30 -7.59 -8.61
N PRO A 171 -20.31 -6.49 -7.85
CA PRO A 171 -19.16 -6.13 -7.03
C PRO A 171 -18.83 -7.27 -6.07
N GLY A 172 -17.57 -7.72 -6.05
CA GLY A 172 -17.07 -8.64 -5.03
C GLY A 172 -16.67 -7.91 -3.74
N ASP A 173 -16.09 -8.62 -2.78
CA ASP A 173 -15.60 -8.07 -1.49
C ASP A 173 -14.48 -7.00 -1.66
N SER A 174 -14.01 -6.75 -2.88
CA SER A 174 -13.01 -5.75 -3.28
C SER A 174 -13.51 -4.29 -3.24
N GLN A 175 -14.80 -4.05 -2.94
CA GLN A 175 -15.40 -2.71 -2.83
C GLN A 175 -14.66 -1.75 -1.87
N GLY A 176 -13.88 -2.26 -0.91
CA GLY A 176 -13.13 -1.44 0.04
C GLY A 176 -11.73 -1.03 -0.40
N GLN A 177 -11.22 -1.52 -1.53
CA GLN A 177 -9.84 -1.25 -1.96
C GLN A 177 -9.75 0.05 -2.77
N GLY A 178 -9.47 1.15 -2.09
CA GLY A 178 -9.08 2.41 -2.73
C GLY A 178 -7.74 2.30 -3.47
N ARG A 179 -7.40 3.33 -4.25
CA ARG A 179 -6.16 3.41 -5.03
C ARG A 179 -4.91 3.17 -4.18
N GLN A 180 -4.07 2.25 -4.62
CA GLN A 180 -2.82 1.87 -3.98
C GLN A 180 -1.63 2.47 -4.75
N SER A 181 -0.90 3.43 -4.17
CA SER A 181 0.24 4.08 -4.85
C SER A 181 1.50 3.19 -5.01
N GLY A 182 1.36 1.87 -5.21
CA GLY A 182 2.43 0.87 -5.29
C GLY A 182 2.65 0.08 -3.98
N GLY A 183 3.49 -0.96 -4.03
CA GLY A 183 3.85 -1.76 -2.84
C GLY A 183 4.54 -0.92 -1.75
N ILE A 184 4.44 -1.35 -0.49
CA ILE A 184 4.92 -0.60 0.69
C ILE A 184 6.39 -0.16 0.53
N ALA A 185 7.28 -1.05 0.11
CA ALA A 185 8.70 -0.76 -0.18
C ALA A 185 8.92 0.32 -1.26
N TRP A 186 8.03 0.39 -2.26
CA TRP A 186 8.10 1.34 -3.37
C TRP A 186 7.61 2.74 -2.95
N ARG A 187 6.53 2.79 -2.16
CA ARG A 187 6.01 4.03 -1.56
C ARG A 187 6.98 4.62 -0.52
N LEU A 188 7.66 3.75 0.24
CA LEU A 188 8.73 4.10 1.19
C LEU A 188 9.89 4.84 0.52
N ALA A 189 10.28 4.45 -0.70
CA ALA A 189 11.38 5.08 -1.43
C ALA A 189 11.04 6.49 -1.98
N ARG A 190 9.75 6.87 -2.06
CA ARG A 190 9.30 8.15 -2.64
C ARG A 190 8.81 9.17 -1.61
N GLY A 191 8.71 8.81 -0.34
CA GLY A 191 8.33 9.73 0.74
C GLY A 191 6.89 10.27 0.67
N GLU A 192 5.96 9.50 0.09
CA GLU A 192 4.59 9.93 -0.25
C GLU A 192 3.53 9.63 0.81
N ILE A 193 3.90 9.15 2.00
CA ILE A 193 2.97 8.88 3.10
C ILE A 193 3.53 9.54 4.36
N GLU A 194 2.80 10.49 4.93
CA GLU A 194 3.07 10.96 6.28
C GLU A 194 2.61 9.85 7.26
N GLY A 195 3.57 9.11 7.80
CA GLY A 195 3.33 8.14 8.87
C GLY A 195 3.76 6.69 8.67
N ASN A 196 4.61 6.32 7.69
CA ASN A 196 5.07 4.93 7.51
C ASN A 196 6.59 4.76 7.69
N PHE A 197 7.12 5.06 8.87
CA PHE A 197 8.50 4.75 9.20
C PHE A 197 8.66 3.24 9.48
N SER A 198 9.63 2.61 8.83
CA SER A 198 10.07 1.25 9.18
C SER A 198 11.46 1.29 9.81
N TRP A 199 11.59 0.60 10.93
CA TRP A 199 12.86 0.38 11.61
C TRP A 199 13.57 -0.79 10.92
N ASN A 200 14.48 -0.48 10.00
CA ASN A 200 15.38 -1.49 9.46
C ASN A 200 16.46 -1.82 10.49
N ILE A 201 16.43 -3.05 11.00
CA ILE A 201 17.36 -3.56 12.00
C ILE A 201 18.23 -4.61 11.31
N ASP A 202 19.39 -4.20 10.79
CA ASP A 202 20.36 -5.11 10.19
C ASP A 202 21.21 -5.81 11.28
N PRO A 203 21.01 -7.11 11.53
CA PRO A 203 21.70 -7.85 12.60
C PRO A 203 23.22 -7.89 12.47
N ILE A 204 23.76 -7.63 11.26
CA ILE A 204 25.21 -7.63 10.99
C ILE A 204 25.88 -6.47 11.71
N VAL A 205 25.20 -5.32 11.79
CA VAL A 205 25.74 -4.09 12.36
C VAL A 205 25.76 -4.14 13.89
N PHE A 206 24.88 -4.96 14.50
CA PHE A 206 24.72 -5.01 15.95
C PHE A 206 25.77 -5.90 16.65
N LYS A 207 26.57 -5.27 17.53
CA LYS A 207 27.50 -5.92 18.46
C LYS A 207 26.70 -6.74 19.47
N ASN A 208 27.23 -7.92 19.83
CA ASN A 208 26.60 -8.87 20.76
C ASN A 208 25.22 -9.38 20.34
N ASN A 209 24.81 -9.18 19.08
CA ASN A 209 23.52 -9.62 18.55
C ASN A 209 22.30 -9.02 19.29
N VAL A 210 22.40 -7.79 19.80
CA VAL A 210 21.29 -7.11 20.49
C VAL A 210 21.07 -5.72 19.91
N ALA A 211 19.81 -5.44 19.53
CA ALA A 211 19.34 -4.11 19.17
C ALA A 211 18.27 -3.65 20.16
N VAL A 212 18.37 -2.41 20.67
CA VAL A 212 17.40 -1.87 21.62
C VAL A 212 16.85 -0.54 21.11
N LEU A 213 15.56 -0.48 20.80
CA LEU A 213 14.88 0.77 20.50
C LEU A 213 14.18 1.27 21.76
N LYS A 214 14.37 2.54 22.09
CA LYS A 214 13.71 3.24 23.20
C LYS A 214 12.97 4.45 22.68
N TYR A 215 11.84 4.79 23.29
CA TYR A 215 11.15 6.07 23.07
C TYR A 215 10.87 6.76 24.39
N CYS A 216 11.14 8.07 24.43
CA CYS A 216 10.87 8.96 25.54
C CYS A 216 9.82 10.00 25.10
N ALA A 217 8.65 10.01 25.74
CA ALA A 217 7.57 10.94 25.39
C ALA A 217 7.87 12.39 25.78
N ALA A 218 8.70 12.61 26.80
CA ALA A 218 9.07 13.94 27.29
C ALA A 218 10.03 14.64 26.33
N GLU A 219 11.03 13.92 25.84
CA GLU A 219 11.98 14.41 24.84
C GLU A 219 11.42 14.30 23.41
N ASP A 220 10.31 13.58 23.25
CA ASP A 220 9.68 13.24 21.96
C ASP A 220 10.68 12.62 20.97
N GLU A 221 11.41 11.61 21.45
CA GLU A 221 12.57 11.07 20.75
C GLU A 221 12.66 9.54 20.86
N TYR A 222 12.88 8.90 19.71
CA TYR A 222 13.33 7.51 19.62
C TYR A 222 14.84 7.44 19.57
N ARG A 223 15.40 6.45 20.28
CA ARG A 223 16.83 6.14 20.31
C ARG A 223 17.04 4.66 20.09
N LEU A 224 17.70 4.31 18.98
CA LEU A 224 18.11 2.95 18.66
C LEU A 224 19.55 2.76 19.12
N PHE A 225 19.78 1.72 19.91
CA PHE A 225 21.07 1.37 20.50
C PHE A 225 21.60 0.06 19.94
N ASN A 226 22.91 0.05 19.76
CA ASN A 226 23.73 -1.08 19.42
C ASN A 226 24.62 -1.42 20.62
N GLY A 227 24.14 -2.33 21.47
CA GLY A 227 24.70 -2.52 22.81
C GLY A 227 24.67 -1.20 23.62
N PRO A 228 25.81 -0.71 24.14
CA PRO A 228 25.87 0.56 24.86
C PRO A 228 25.94 1.79 23.94
N THR A 229 26.13 1.62 22.63
CA THR A 229 26.34 2.71 21.68
C THR A 229 25.03 3.19 21.07
N LEU A 230 24.80 4.50 21.02
CA LEU A 230 23.67 5.09 20.31
C LEU A 230 23.94 5.02 18.80
N GLU A 231 23.07 4.32 18.07
CA GLU A 231 23.18 4.10 16.62
C GLU A 231 22.41 5.17 15.84
N ARG A 232 21.15 5.41 16.23
CA ARG A 232 20.25 6.30 15.50
C ARG A 232 19.26 6.98 16.43
N THR A 233 18.97 8.25 16.14
CA THR A 233 17.93 9.03 16.79
C THR A 233 16.85 9.44 15.78
N VAL A 234 15.58 9.38 16.19
CA VAL A 234 14.44 9.95 15.43
C VAL A 234 13.65 10.85 16.37
N LYS A 235 13.66 12.16 16.09
CA LYS A 235 12.84 13.13 16.82
C LYS A 235 11.42 13.16 16.25
N VAL A 236 10.46 13.48 17.11
CA VAL A 236 9.02 13.49 16.86
C VAL A 236 8.45 12.07 16.79
N TRP A 237 7.57 11.71 17.73
CA TRP A 237 6.96 10.38 17.83
C TRP A 237 6.35 9.90 16.50
N ALA A 238 5.64 10.79 15.82
CA ALA A 238 4.94 10.45 14.59
C ALA A 238 5.90 10.00 13.48
N LYS A 239 7.15 10.48 13.51
CA LYS A 239 8.18 10.13 12.51
C LYS A 239 8.81 8.75 12.73
N GLY A 240 8.59 8.12 13.88
CA GLY A 240 9.05 6.75 14.16
C GLY A 240 7.96 5.69 14.02
N CYS A 241 6.71 6.10 13.77
CA CYS A 241 5.56 5.21 13.63
C CYS A 241 5.39 4.74 12.17
N TYR A 242 4.86 3.52 12.02
CA TYR A 242 4.47 2.92 10.74
C TYR A 242 3.03 3.18 10.33
N HIS A 243 2.13 3.41 11.29
CA HIS A 243 0.78 3.86 10.99
C HIS A 243 0.25 4.64 12.18
N ILE A 244 -0.49 5.71 11.92
CA ILE A 244 -1.13 6.55 12.94
C ILE A 244 -2.54 6.82 12.46
N ASP A 245 -3.51 6.56 13.32
CA ASP A 245 -4.93 6.77 13.07
C ASP A 245 -5.57 7.36 14.33
N HIS A 246 -6.04 8.60 14.27
CA HIS A 246 -6.71 9.28 15.39
C HIS A 246 -5.94 9.27 16.73
N VAL A 247 -4.61 9.42 16.69
CA VAL A 247 -3.74 9.54 17.88
C VAL A 247 -2.93 10.83 17.81
N PHE A 248 -2.75 11.49 18.94
CA PHE A 248 -1.88 12.66 19.05
C PHE A 248 -1.09 12.68 20.37
N ARG A 249 -0.01 13.46 20.41
CA ARG A 249 0.78 13.69 21.62
C ARG A 249 0.21 14.89 22.39
N LYS A 250 -0.23 14.66 23.62
CA LYS A 250 -0.78 15.68 24.51
C LYS A 250 0.26 16.07 25.55
N GLU A 251 0.45 17.37 25.73
CA GLU A 251 1.16 17.94 26.88
C GLU A 251 0.16 18.65 27.79
N GLU A 252 0.17 18.30 29.07
CA GLU A 252 -0.59 18.95 30.14
C GLU A 252 0.33 19.92 30.88
N LYS A 253 0.12 21.23 30.70
CA LYS A 253 0.96 22.26 31.32
C LYS A 253 0.76 22.34 32.84
N ASP A 254 -0.48 22.20 33.29
CA ASP A 254 -0.84 22.32 34.71
C ASP A 254 -0.27 21.17 35.54
N TRP A 255 -0.32 19.95 34.99
CA TRP A 255 0.15 18.73 35.66
C TRP A 255 1.58 18.33 35.29
N LYS A 256 2.19 19.04 34.32
CA LYS A 256 3.51 18.75 33.75
C LYS A 256 3.65 17.30 33.25
N MET A 257 2.62 16.81 32.57
CA MET A 257 2.57 15.43 32.05
C MET A 257 2.53 15.41 30.52
N VAL A 258 3.00 14.31 29.94
CA VAL A 258 2.94 14.05 28.50
C VAL A 258 2.58 12.60 28.22
N TYR A 259 1.80 12.37 27.16
CA TYR A 259 1.36 11.05 26.70
C TYR A 259 0.84 11.11 25.27
N LEU A 260 0.65 9.94 24.66
CA LEU A 260 -0.17 9.80 23.46
C LEU A 260 -1.60 9.40 23.85
N ALA A 261 -2.58 10.02 23.24
CA ALA A 261 -4.01 9.77 23.47
C ALA A 261 -4.77 9.81 22.13
N ARG A 262 -6.05 9.40 22.16
CA ARG A 262 -6.90 9.52 20.98
C ARG A 262 -7.18 10.98 20.68
N THR A 263 -7.41 11.33 19.41
CA THR A 263 -8.01 12.63 19.08
C THR A 263 -9.42 12.74 19.67
N GLU A 264 -9.84 13.95 19.98
CA GLU A 264 -11.18 14.21 20.52
C GLU A 264 -12.28 13.64 19.61
N ASN A 265 -13.35 13.12 20.21
CA ASN A 265 -14.49 12.47 19.54
C ASN A 265 -14.19 11.18 18.76
N ALA A 266 -12.93 10.75 18.64
CA ALA A 266 -12.61 9.48 17.97
C ALA A 266 -12.96 8.28 18.87
N PRO A 267 -13.71 7.29 18.35
CA PRO A 267 -14.10 6.11 19.13
C PRO A 267 -12.89 5.22 19.46
N ASN A 268 -11.93 5.16 18.53
CA ASN A 268 -10.69 4.41 18.65
C ASN A 268 -9.53 5.23 18.10
N GLY A 269 -8.32 4.95 18.60
CA GLY A 269 -7.08 5.48 18.05
C GLY A 269 -6.09 4.34 17.91
N ARG A 270 -5.30 4.33 16.83
CA ARG A 270 -4.31 3.30 16.56
C ARG A 270 -2.96 3.91 16.25
N VAL A 271 -1.92 3.30 16.77
CA VAL A 271 -0.54 3.62 16.45
C VAL A 271 0.24 2.32 16.28
N SER A 272 1.07 2.22 15.25
CA SER A 272 1.90 1.03 15.03
C SER A 272 3.34 1.37 14.68
N TRP A 273 4.23 0.41 14.89
CA TRP A 273 5.64 0.42 14.54
C TRP A 273 5.96 -0.83 13.74
N LEU A 274 6.71 -0.67 12.65
CA LEU A 274 7.15 -1.78 11.81
C LEU A 274 8.65 -1.95 11.91
N PHE A 275 9.09 -3.19 12.10
CA PHE A 275 10.48 -3.58 12.21
C PHE A 275 10.78 -4.60 11.12
N THR A 276 11.82 -4.36 10.33
CA THR A 276 12.24 -5.27 9.25
C THR A 276 13.66 -5.74 9.46
N PHE A 277 13.89 -7.01 9.15
CA PHE A 277 15.18 -7.70 9.25
C PHE A 277 15.52 -8.26 7.85
N PRO A 278 16.77 -8.13 7.37
CA PRO A 278 17.14 -8.60 6.03
C PRO A 278 16.95 -10.12 5.87
N PRO A 279 16.17 -10.61 4.88
CA PRO A 279 15.83 -12.02 4.74
C PRO A 279 17.01 -12.94 4.37
N LYS A 280 18.14 -12.36 3.95
CA LYS A 280 19.39 -13.08 3.65
C LYS A 280 20.52 -12.74 4.63
N SER A 281 20.19 -12.20 5.79
CA SER A 281 21.18 -11.95 6.85
C SER A 281 21.71 -13.29 7.38
N PRO A 282 23.03 -13.40 7.67
CA PRO A 282 23.60 -14.58 8.30
C PRO A 282 23.11 -14.79 9.74
N LYS A 283 22.55 -13.75 10.37
CA LYS A 283 21.93 -13.82 11.69
C LYS A 283 20.43 -13.59 11.58
N GLN A 284 19.66 -14.32 12.37
CA GLN A 284 18.20 -14.26 12.36
C GLN A 284 17.64 -13.83 13.71
N LEU A 285 16.40 -13.32 13.72
CA LEU A 285 15.73 -12.92 14.96
C LEU A 285 15.56 -14.12 15.89
N ALA A 286 16.07 -14.03 17.12
CA ALA A 286 15.95 -15.05 18.16
C ALA A 286 14.75 -14.76 19.07
N THR A 287 14.79 -13.63 19.78
CA THR A 287 13.75 -13.24 20.75
C THR A 287 13.42 -11.76 20.67
N VAL A 288 12.22 -11.42 21.15
CA VAL A 288 11.74 -10.04 21.25
C VAL A 288 11.29 -9.78 22.68
N THR A 289 11.79 -8.71 23.28
CA THR A 289 11.29 -8.21 24.57
C THR A 289 10.65 -6.85 24.38
N VAL A 290 9.37 -6.71 24.73
CA VAL A 290 8.61 -5.46 24.61
C VAL A 290 8.21 -4.94 25.99
N LEU A 291 8.62 -3.73 26.33
CA LEU A 291 8.11 -2.96 27.46
C LEU A 291 7.35 -1.77 26.90
N ILE A 292 6.06 -1.69 27.23
CA ILE A 292 5.17 -0.62 26.80
C ILE A 292 4.31 -0.18 27.99
N ASN A 293 4.50 1.06 28.41
CA ASN A 293 3.74 1.64 29.52
C ASN A 293 2.54 2.42 29.02
N GLY A 294 1.45 2.36 29.78
CA GLY A 294 0.27 3.17 29.60
C GLY A 294 -0.47 3.40 30.92
N ALA A 295 -1.27 4.45 30.96
CA ALA A 295 -2.19 4.75 32.06
C ALA A 295 -3.63 4.65 31.55
N LEU A 296 -4.47 3.98 32.34
CA LEU A 296 -5.89 3.79 32.06
C LEU A 296 -6.71 4.48 33.15
N TYR A 297 -7.80 5.11 32.73
CA TYR A 297 -8.78 5.78 33.59
C TYR A 297 -10.19 5.36 33.18
N GLU A 298 -11.13 5.35 34.12
CA GLU A 298 -12.52 4.95 33.87
C GLU A 298 -12.61 3.60 33.13
N THR A 299 -13.26 3.57 31.97
CA THR A 299 -13.40 2.41 31.07
C THR A 299 -12.40 2.43 29.90
N GLY A 300 -11.33 3.23 29.99
CA GLY A 300 -10.29 3.30 28.98
C GLY A 300 -9.55 1.96 28.83
N ASN A 301 -9.19 1.62 27.59
CA ASN A 301 -8.51 0.37 27.27
C ASN A 301 -7.36 0.61 26.29
N ILE A 302 -6.26 -0.11 26.49
CA ILE A 302 -5.12 -0.18 25.58
C ILE A 302 -4.87 -1.65 25.28
N GLN A 303 -5.02 -2.03 24.02
CA GLN A 303 -4.64 -3.35 23.51
C GLN A 303 -3.38 -3.22 22.68
N VAL A 304 -2.35 -4.04 22.95
CA VAL A 304 -1.11 -4.05 22.18
C VAL A 304 -0.93 -5.42 21.56
N LEU A 305 -0.74 -5.46 20.24
CA LEU A 305 -0.53 -6.69 19.49
C LEU A 305 0.82 -6.64 18.79
N LEU A 306 1.61 -7.70 18.92
CA LEU A 306 2.78 -7.97 18.11
C LEU A 306 2.40 -9.00 17.05
N SER A 307 2.65 -8.73 15.77
CA SER A 307 2.29 -9.62 14.68
C SER A 307 3.36 -9.74 13.60
N SER A 308 3.34 -10.86 12.88
CA SER A 308 4.18 -11.18 11.73
C SER A 308 3.44 -12.19 10.85
N ASP A 309 3.11 -11.83 9.61
CA ASP A 309 2.34 -12.64 8.65
C ASP A 309 1.06 -13.27 9.26
N ASP A 310 1.15 -14.55 9.62
CA ASP A 310 0.11 -15.43 10.13
C ASP A 310 0.07 -15.51 11.67
N LEU A 311 1.04 -14.91 12.35
CA LEU A 311 1.22 -15.00 13.79
C LEU A 311 0.87 -13.66 14.48
N THR A 312 0.13 -13.74 15.59
CA THR A 312 -0.18 -12.59 16.44
C THR A 312 -0.10 -12.98 17.92
N GLU A 313 0.40 -12.06 18.74
CA GLU A 313 0.54 -12.20 20.18
C GLU A 313 0.13 -10.91 20.90
N ASN A 314 -0.60 -11.04 22.00
CA ASN A 314 -0.98 -9.91 22.85
C ASN A 314 0.16 -9.54 23.80
N ILE A 315 0.54 -8.27 23.82
CA ILE A 315 1.60 -7.74 24.67
C ILE A 315 0.97 -7.00 25.85
N PRO A 316 1.20 -7.46 27.10
CA PRO A 316 0.68 -6.77 28.27
C PRO A 316 1.35 -5.40 28.44
N ILE A 317 0.55 -4.42 28.83
CA ILE A 317 1.07 -3.10 29.23
C ILE A 317 1.63 -3.17 30.66
N GLY A 318 2.72 -2.44 30.92
CA GLY A 318 3.27 -2.26 32.27
C GLY A 318 4.79 -2.39 32.36
N ALA A 319 5.31 -2.15 33.57
CA ALA A 319 6.75 -2.02 33.83
C ALA A 319 7.54 -3.34 33.74
N LYS A 320 6.85 -4.50 33.72
CA LYS A 320 7.48 -5.81 33.50
C LYS A 320 7.45 -6.09 32.01
N GLY A 321 8.58 -5.93 31.33
CA GLY A 321 8.68 -6.22 29.89
C GLY A 321 8.27 -7.66 29.56
N HIS A 322 7.65 -7.86 28.39
CA HIS A 322 7.17 -9.14 27.89
C HIS A 322 8.17 -9.76 26.92
N LEU A 323 8.73 -10.92 27.25
CA LEU A 323 9.65 -11.69 26.42
C LEU A 323 8.90 -12.76 25.63
N THR A 324 9.15 -12.85 24.32
CA THR A 324 8.61 -13.90 23.45
C THR A 324 9.66 -14.40 22.44
N GLU A 325 9.63 -15.71 22.18
CA GLU A 325 10.41 -16.37 21.13
C GLU A 325 9.54 -16.83 19.95
N ARG A 326 8.22 -16.55 19.98
CA ARG A 326 7.28 -17.06 18.96
C ARG A 326 7.57 -16.53 17.56
N PHE A 327 8.24 -15.39 17.47
CA PHE A 327 8.61 -14.71 16.23
C PHE A 327 10.03 -15.08 15.74
N ARG A 328 10.65 -16.11 16.31
CA ARG A 328 11.99 -16.56 15.92
C ARG A 328 12.07 -16.84 14.41
N GLY A 329 13.11 -16.32 13.76
CA GLY A 329 13.35 -16.47 12.32
C GLY A 329 12.49 -15.59 11.41
N ARG A 330 11.58 -14.77 11.95
CA ARG A 330 10.77 -13.85 11.14
C ARG A 330 11.58 -12.65 10.67
N ASN A 331 11.26 -12.17 9.47
CA ASN A 331 11.93 -11.04 8.82
C ASN A 331 11.18 -9.71 8.97
N GLU A 332 9.98 -9.73 9.55
CA GLU A 332 9.17 -8.54 9.78
C GLU A 332 8.37 -8.70 11.07
N LEU A 333 8.23 -7.61 11.83
CA LEU A 333 7.36 -7.50 12.98
C LEU A 333 6.60 -6.18 12.98
N LYS A 334 5.30 -6.24 13.26
CA LYS A 334 4.45 -5.08 13.50
C LYS A 334 3.98 -5.07 14.95
N LEU A 335 4.30 -4.01 15.68
CA LEU A 335 3.75 -3.73 17.01
C LEU A 335 2.64 -2.68 16.85
N GLU A 336 1.41 -2.99 17.21
CA GLU A 336 0.26 -2.09 17.10
C GLU A 336 -0.43 -1.91 18.44
N ALA A 337 -0.65 -0.66 18.84
CA ALA A 337 -1.43 -0.29 20.01
C ALA A 337 -2.76 0.34 19.59
N THR A 338 -3.87 -0.22 20.08
CA THR A 338 -5.23 0.30 19.90
C THR A 338 -5.73 0.86 21.23
N LEU A 339 -6.11 2.14 21.21
CA LEU A 339 -6.71 2.86 22.33
C LEU A 339 -8.23 2.89 22.10
N SER A 340 -9.02 2.55 23.11
CA SER A 340 -10.50 2.54 23.03
C SER A 340 -11.14 2.78 24.40
N GLY A 341 -12.48 2.84 24.48
CA GLY A 341 -13.23 3.04 25.73
C GLY A 341 -13.15 4.47 26.29
N GLY A 342 -13.52 4.65 27.56
CA GLY A 342 -13.65 5.96 28.20
C GLY A 342 -15.11 6.43 28.35
N LYS A 343 -15.31 7.58 29.01
CA LYS A 343 -16.64 8.09 29.37
C LYS A 343 -16.71 9.62 29.23
N GLY A 344 -17.80 10.12 28.65
CA GLY A 344 -18.08 11.55 28.48
C GLY A 344 -17.13 12.24 27.51
N ASP A 345 -17.14 13.58 27.51
CA ASP A 345 -16.38 14.41 26.57
C ASP A 345 -14.85 14.26 26.71
N ALA A 346 -14.39 13.77 27.87
CA ALA A 346 -12.98 13.51 28.14
C ALA A 346 -12.53 12.07 27.80
N ALA A 347 -13.40 11.25 27.18
CA ALA A 347 -13.09 9.83 26.89
C ALA A 347 -11.81 9.63 26.08
N TRP A 348 -11.44 10.60 25.23
CA TRP A 348 -10.26 10.54 24.36
C TRP A 348 -8.93 10.41 25.14
N GLN A 349 -8.88 10.91 26.37
CA GLN A 349 -7.68 10.85 27.24
C GLN A 349 -7.74 9.77 28.33
N HIS A 350 -8.74 8.88 28.32
CA HIS A 350 -8.85 7.83 29.35
C HIS A 350 -7.94 6.62 29.08
N ALA A 351 -7.41 6.52 27.86
CA ALA A 351 -6.35 5.59 27.50
C ALA A 351 -5.13 6.42 27.08
N GLN A 352 -4.04 6.33 27.84
CA GLN A 352 -2.85 7.16 27.63
C GLN A 352 -1.62 6.27 27.46
N LEU A 353 -1.02 6.24 26.27
CA LEU A 353 0.25 5.58 26.05
C LEU A 353 1.39 6.48 26.51
N PHE A 354 2.41 5.88 27.12
CA PHE A 354 3.67 6.55 27.46
C PHE A 354 3.51 7.73 28.44
N ARG A 355 2.47 7.71 29.30
CA ARG A 355 2.25 8.75 30.31
C ARG A 355 3.46 8.89 31.22
N GLN A 356 4.09 10.07 31.22
CA GLN A 356 5.20 10.40 32.10
C GLN A 356 5.31 11.91 32.35
N ALA A 357 6.11 12.31 33.33
CA ALA A 357 6.40 13.71 33.62
C ALA A 357 7.23 14.36 32.51
N LEU A 358 7.01 15.65 32.23
CA LEU A 358 7.77 16.43 31.24
C LEU A 358 9.27 16.55 31.56
N SER A 359 9.66 16.37 32.83
CA SER A 359 11.06 16.35 33.27
C SER A 359 11.70 14.96 33.23
N SER A 360 10.96 13.92 32.82
CA SER A 360 11.47 12.54 32.80
C SER A 360 12.46 12.35 31.66
N CYS A 361 13.52 11.57 31.92
CA CYS A 361 14.42 11.02 30.91
C CYS A 361 14.23 9.51 30.72
N GLU A 362 13.24 8.91 31.39
CA GLU A 362 12.93 7.49 31.26
C GLU A 362 12.26 7.17 29.92
N SER A 363 12.40 5.91 29.49
CA SER A 363 11.82 5.43 28.24
C SER A 363 10.64 4.50 28.52
N PRO A 364 9.39 4.97 28.43
CA PRO A 364 8.18 4.18 28.68
C PRO A 364 7.90 3.16 27.57
N PHE A 365 8.64 3.21 26.47
CA PHE A 365 8.65 2.21 25.42
C PHE A 365 10.07 1.73 25.19
N ILE A 366 10.29 0.42 25.34
CA ILE A 366 11.54 -0.25 25.02
C ILE A 366 11.20 -1.52 24.27
N ILE A 367 11.78 -1.72 23.09
CA ILE A 367 11.73 -2.99 22.37
C ILE A 367 13.16 -3.47 22.11
N THR A 368 13.45 -4.70 22.53
CA THR A 368 14.75 -5.34 22.40
C THR A 368 14.64 -6.53 21.48
N PHE A 369 15.52 -6.59 20.49
CA PHE A 369 15.66 -7.72 19.57
C PHE A 369 16.99 -8.41 19.85
N THR A 370 16.96 -9.73 19.96
CA THR A 370 18.18 -10.56 20.01
C THR A 370 18.29 -11.40 18.74
N PHE A 371 19.51 -11.70 18.31
CA PHE A 371 19.78 -12.46 17.08
C PHE A 371 20.68 -13.68 17.34
N TYR A 372 20.49 -14.75 16.57
CA TYR A 372 21.28 -15.99 16.66
C TYR A 372 22.01 -16.30 15.35
#